data_AF-A0A942HKF2-F1
#
_entry.id   AF-A0A942HKF2-F1
#
_cell.length_a   1.000
_cell.length_b   1.000
_cell.length_c   1.000
_cell.angle_alpha   90.00
_cell.angle_beta   90.00
_cell.angle_gamma   90.00
#
_symmetry.space_group_name_H-M   'P 1'
#
loop_
_entity.id
_entity.type
_entity.pdbx_description
1 polymer ?
#
loop_
_entity_poly.entity_id
_entity_poly.type
_entity_poly.pdbx_seq_one_letter_code
_entity_poly.pdbx_strand_id
1 'polypeptide(L)'
;QGSGVGVSRRLGDKERDRLRKMVDRTYKGPGGLIVRTAAHGAKKSDFVREIAYLQKLNEVLERRSESTKAPALVFQEADLSVRVLRDVFLSEFEKAIIDSEKQFERVTSFFQRTAPELVDGVELYKGNKPLFEKWRIDEEIESTLNRRVDLPSGGYLVIDYAEALTVIDVNSGSFTGRGKGGLEETITKVNTEAAEEAVRQLRLRDIGGIIVIDFIDMARASNRDKVLKTMRKALDADKSKSYVVEVSPLGLVEMTRQNVTDGVREILTELCPTCHGEGVVLSAETVALDGLRKLREIAADNADVEAFLLRVNPKVAQALTDEDSGLAEIEEETGKRFHFEGGDALAIETFELVDRGTRELIEERALPFKVGEEVLVKIDEPHMYNADDAVARIDSYIVSVTGGGPFVGERKLVRIEDVRRSEAVASLLGGADPTSGNGSGAEENGSQLDSDAASRRRSRGRRGGRGRSRAKQGTTDE
;
A
#
# COMPACT_ATOMS: atom_id res chain seq x y z
N GLN A 1 -6.28 16.30 -42.29
CA GLN A 1 -5.65 14.97 -42.42
C GLN A 1 -4.15 15.16 -42.55
N GLY A 2 -3.34 14.60 -41.64
CA GLY A 2 -1.88 14.71 -41.73
C GLY A 2 -1.35 13.84 -42.86
N SER A 3 -0.95 14.44 -43.97
CA SER A 3 -0.28 13.74 -45.07
C SER A 3 1.21 13.66 -44.78
N GLY A 4 1.77 12.44 -44.70
CA GLY A 4 3.23 12.25 -44.64
C GLY A 4 3.68 11.09 -43.78
N VAL A 5 4.98 10.79 -43.87
CA VAL A 5 5.68 9.80 -43.05
C VAL A 5 6.42 10.50 -41.91
N GLY A 6 6.02 10.19 -40.68
CA GLY A 6 6.75 10.52 -39.47
C GLY A 6 7.64 9.35 -39.03
N VAL A 7 8.79 9.63 -38.40
CA VAL A 7 9.64 8.61 -37.80
C VAL A 7 9.94 8.99 -36.35
N SER A 8 9.86 8.03 -35.44
CA SER A 8 10.13 8.20 -34.02
C SER A 8 11.47 8.91 -33.79
N ARG A 9 11.47 9.92 -32.91
CA ARG A 9 12.68 10.69 -32.54
C ARG A 9 13.67 9.88 -31.70
N ARG A 10 13.25 8.72 -31.17
CA ARG A 10 14.10 7.82 -30.37
C ARG A 10 15.08 6.99 -31.20
N LEU A 11 14.85 6.89 -32.50
CA LEU A 11 15.77 6.22 -33.41
C LEU A 11 16.93 7.16 -33.73
N GLY A 12 18.16 6.63 -33.82
CA GLY A 12 19.31 7.45 -34.23
C GLY A 12 19.12 8.03 -35.63
N ASP A 13 19.71 9.21 -35.90
CA ASP A 13 19.44 9.97 -37.13
C ASP A 13 19.67 9.17 -38.41
N LYS A 14 20.74 8.36 -38.45
CA LYS A 14 21.02 7.46 -39.59
C LYS A 14 19.89 6.46 -39.83
N GLU A 15 19.36 5.87 -38.76
CA GLU A 15 18.27 4.89 -38.86
C GLU A 15 16.95 5.57 -39.20
N ARG A 16 16.69 6.76 -38.65
CA ARG A 16 15.52 7.57 -39.00
C ARG A 16 15.47 7.87 -40.48
N ASP A 17 16.57 8.32 -41.06
CA ASP A 17 16.65 8.62 -42.48
C ASP A 17 16.50 7.37 -43.35
N ARG A 18 17.09 6.24 -42.92
CA ARG A 18 16.94 4.95 -43.60
C ARG A 18 15.48 4.51 -43.67
N LEU A 19 14.80 4.50 -42.51
CA LEU A 19 13.42 4.05 -42.40
C LEU A 19 12.45 5.02 -43.09
N ARG A 20 12.69 6.34 -42.99
CA ARG A 20 11.88 7.35 -43.70
C ARG A 20 11.91 7.12 -45.21
N LYS A 21 13.11 7.01 -45.79
CA LYS A 21 13.28 6.73 -47.22
C LYS A 21 12.66 5.39 -47.64
N MET A 22 12.71 4.40 -46.75
CA MET A 22 12.13 3.08 -47.02
C MET A 22 10.59 3.13 -47.08
N VAL A 23 9.96 3.80 -46.12
CA VAL A 23 8.49 3.93 -46.08
C VAL A 23 7.99 4.86 -47.19
N ASP A 24 8.65 5.99 -47.46
CA ASP A 24 8.30 6.90 -48.57
C ASP A 24 8.31 6.19 -49.93
N ARG A 25 9.20 5.19 -50.11
CA ARG A 25 9.26 4.37 -51.33
C ARG A 25 8.20 3.27 -51.37
N THR A 26 7.69 2.85 -50.22
CA THR A 26 6.82 1.68 -50.09
C THR A 26 5.34 2.09 -50.03
N TYR A 27 5.03 3.22 -49.41
CA TYR A 27 3.67 3.70 -49.21
C TYR A 27 3.40 5.00 -49.96
N LYS A 28 2.38 4.99 -50.82
CA LYS A 28 1.82 6.19 -51.48
C LYS A 28 0.29 6.22 -51.40
N GLY A 29 -0.29 5.50 -50.44
CA GLY A 29 -1.73 5.41 -50.24
C GLY A 29 -2.32 6.64 -49.53
N PRO A 30 -3.66 6.70 -49.38
CA PRO A 30 -4.33 7.76 -48.64
C PRO A 30 -4.01 7.69 -47.14
N GLY A 31 -3.65 8.82 -46.51
CA GLY A 31 -3.35 8.91 -45.07
C GLY A 31 -1.86 9.07 -44.75
N GLY A 32 -1.54 9.13 -43.46
CA GLY A 32 -0.17 9.31 -42.94
C GLY A 32 0.28 8.10 -42.13
N LEU A 33 1.58 7.85 -42.09
CA LEU A 33 2.19 6.76 -41.32
C LEU A 33 3.21 7.31 -40.32
N ILE A 34 3.27 6.71 -39.14
CA ILE A 34 4.29 7.01 -38.12
C ILE A 34 5.08 5.74 -37.84
N VAL A 35 6.36 5.75 -38.20
CA VAL A 35 7.30 4.67 -37.90
C VAL A 35 7.68 4.72 -36.42
N ARG A 36 7.29 3.69 -35.67
CA ARG A 36 7.58 3.56 -34.23
C ARG A 36 9.01 3.08 -33.99
N THR A 37 9.51 3.26 -32.78
CA THR A 37 10.86 2.81 -32.34
C THR A 37 11.05 1.30 -32.53
N ALA A 38 9.95 0.56 -32.43
CA ALA A 38 9.78 -0.84 -32.80
C ALA A 38 10.41 -1.25 -34.14
N ALA A 39 10.43 -0.35 -35.11
CA ALA A 39 10.92 -0.64 -36.46
C ALA A 39 12.44 -0.53 -36.62
N HIS A 40 13.20 -0.39 -35.52
CA HIS A 40 14.66 -0.38 -35.57
C HIS A 40 15.19 -1.65 -36.25
N GLY A 41 16.02 -1.51 -37.28
CA GLY A 41 16.58 -2.65 -38.00
C GLY A 41 15.60 -3.36 -38.95
N ALA A 42 14.34 -2.93 -39.01
CA ALA A 42 13.33 -3.52 -39.89
C ALA A 42 13.76 -3.47 -41.36
N LYS A 43 13.33 -4.48 -42.11
CA LYS A 43 13.57 -4.63 -43.54
C LYS A 43 12.36 -4.13 -44.31
N LYS A 44 12.57 -3.90 -45.62
CA LYS A 44 11.49 -3.45 -46.52
C LYS A 44 10.31 -4.43 -46.55
N SER A 45 10.58 -5.73 -46.47
CA SER A 45 9.55 -6.78 -46.42
C SER A 45 8.57 -6.59 -45.27
N ASP A 46 9.08 -6.12 -44.14
CA ASP A 46 8.33 -6.02 -42.89
C ASP A 46 7.35 -4.86 -42.99
N PHE A 47 7.81 -3.73 -43.53
CA PHE A 47 6.93 -2.59 -43.86
C PHE A 47 5.87 -2.93 -44.89
N VAL A 48 6.20 -3.67 -45.95
CA VAL A 48 5.20 -4.07 -46.97
C VAL A 48 4.08 -4.88 -46.32
N ARG A 49 4.43 -5.82 -45.44
CA ARG A 49 3.47 -6.67 -44.73
C ARG A 49 2.60 -5.86 -43.77
N GLU A 50 3.21 -5.02 -42.94
CA GLU A 50 2.51 -4.23 -41.93
C GLU A 50 1.59 -3.17 -42.56
N ILE A 51 2.05 -2.47 -43.59
CA ILE A 51 1.24 -1.49 -44.31
C ILE A 51 0.02 -2.16 -44.95
N ALA A 52 0.21 -3.31 -45.60
CA ALA A 52 -0.90 -4.05 -46.21
C ALA A 52 -1.92 -4.51 -45.15
N TYR A 53 -1.44 -4.96 -43.98
CA TYR A 53 -2.29 -5.32 -42.85
C TYR A 53 -3.11 -4.12 -42.35
N LEU A 54 -2.48 -2.97 -42.11
CA LEU A 54 -3.14 -1.77 -41.63
C LEU A 54 -4.17 -1.23 -42.62
N GLN A 55 -3.85 -1.23 -43.92
CA GLN A 55 -4.80 -0.87 -44.98
C GLN A 55 -6.00 -1.80 -44.97
N LYS A 56 -5.77 -3.11 -44.87
CA LYS A 56 -6.86 -4.09 -44.87
C LYS A 56 -7.75 -3.96 -43.64
N LEU A 57 -7.15 -3.71 -42.48
CA LEU A 57 -7.88 -3.44 -41.25
C LEU A 57 -8.77 -2.20 -41.44
N ASN A 58 -8.21 -1.10 -41.95
CA ASN A 58 -8.98 0.13 -42.19
C ASN A 58 -10.18 -0.11 -43.11
N GLU A 59 -10.01 -0.81 -44.24
CA GLU A 59 -11.12 -1.17 -45.13
C GLU A 59 -12.24 -1.97 -44.43
N VAL A 60 -11.86 -2.93 -43.58
CA VAL A 60 -12.84 -3.75 -42.83
C VAL A 60 -13.59 -2.89 -41.81
N LEU A 61 -12.87 -1.99 -41.13
CA LEU A 61 -13.47 -1.10 -40.13
C LEU A 61 -14.40 -0.08 -40.77
N GLU A 62 -14.04 0.51 -41.91
CA GLU A 62 -14.91 1.41 -42.68
C GLU A 62 -16.21 0.72 -43.07
N ARG A 63 -16.13 -0.47 -43.69
CA ARG A 63 -17.33 -1.24 -44.07
C ARG A 63 -18.19 -1.62 -42.87
N ARG A 64 -17.57 -2.01 -41.75
CA ARG A 64 -18.31 -2.37 -40.54
C ARG A 64 -18.98 -1.16 -39.89
N SER A 65 -18.31 -0.01 -39.93
CA SER A 65 -18.85 1.27 -39.48
C SER A 65 -20.08 1.68 -40.30
N GLU A 66 -20.02 1.55 -41.63
CA GLU A 66 -21.13 1.88 -42.53
C GLU A 66 -22.33 0.92 -42.39
N SER A 67 -22.08 -0.36 -42.10
CA SER A 67 -23.11 -1.40 -42.05
C SER A 67 -23.78 -1.59 -40.68
N THR A 68 -23.24 -1.01 -39.61
CA THR A 68 -23.74 -1.21 -38.25
C THR A 68 -24.50 0.02 -37.75
N LYS A 69 -25.74 -0.15 -37.26
CA LYS A 69 -26.49 0.95 -36.62
C LYS A 69 -25.89 1.32 -35.26
N ALA A 70 -25.72 2.61 -35.01
CA ALA A 70 -25.18 3.14 -33.76
C ALA A 70 -26.18 3.04 -32.59
N PRO A 71 -25.70 2.93 -31.33
CA PRO A 71 -24.30 2.75 -30.92
C PRO A 71 -23.85 1.29 -31.03
N ALA A 72 -22.67 1.04 -31.62
CA ALA A 72 -22.11 -0.30 -31.74
C ALA A 72 -20.58 -0.31 -31.72
N LEU A 73 -20.00 -1.39 -31.16
CA LEU A 73 -18.56 -1.63 -31.15
C LEU A 73 -18.07 -2.09 -32.53
N VAL A 74 -17.36 -1.23 -33.24
CA VAL A 74 -16.81 -1.52 -34.59
C VAL A 74 -15.44 -2.20 -34.50
N PHE A 75 -14.61 -1.76 -33.55
CA PHE A 75 -13.27 -2.30 -33.31
C PHE A 75 -13.01 -2.36 -31.82
N GLN A 76 -12.53 -3.52 -31.36
CA GLN A 76 -12.00 -3.69 -30.02
C GLN A 76 -10.49 -3.81 -30.14
N GLU A 77 -9.75 -2.90 -29.50
CA GLU A 77 -8.30 -2.99 -29.43
C GLU A 77 -7.90 -4.31 -28.74
N ALA A 78 -6.70 -4.80 -29.05
CA ALA A 78 -6.18 -6.00 -28.44
C ALA A 78 -6.14 -5.90 -26.90
N ASP A 79 -6.25 -7.06 -26.27
CA ASP A 79 -6.14 -7.19 -24.81
C ASP A 79 -4.81 -6.61 -24.30
N LEU A 80 -4.77 -6.20 -23.03
CA LEU A 80 -3.62 -5.53 -22.42
C LEU A 80 -2.33 -6.32 -22.63
N SER A 81 -2.38 -7.65 -22.47
CA SER A 81 -1.25 -8.56 -22.69
C SER A 81 -0.61 -8.40 -24.08
N VAL A 82 -1.45 -8.40 -25.13
CA VAL A 82 -1.02 -8.26 -26.51
C VAL A 82 -0.49 -6.84 -26.79
N ARG A 83 -1.13 -5.81 -26.23
CA ARG A 83 -0.67 -4.42 -26.35
C ARG A 83 0.72 -4.23 -25.74
N VAL A 84 0.90 -4.68 -24.50
CA VAL A 84 2.16 -4.59 -23.77
C VAL A 84 3.26 -5.30 -24.55
N LEU A 85 3.02 -6.54 -24.98
CA LEU A 85 4.01 -7.28 -25.77
C LEU A 85 4.28 -6.59 -27.11
N ARG A 86 3.29 -6.12 -27.86
CA ARG A 86 3.54 -5.36 -29.11
C ARG A 86 4.42 -4.12 -28.89
N ASP A 87 4.20 -3.39 -27.80
CA ASP A 87 4.85 -2.09 -27.57
C ASP A 87 6.17 -2.20 -26.78
N VAL A 88 6.43 -3.34 -26.12
CA VAL A 88 7.61 -3.60 -25.28
C VAL A 88 8.53 -4.69 -25.86
N PHE A 89 7.98 -5.69 -26.51
CA PHE A 89 8.69 -6.91 -26.93
C PHE A 89 9.49 -6.70 -28.21
N LEU A 90 10.43 -5.76 -28.21
CA LEU A 90 11.33 -5.52 -29.32
C LEU A 90 12.75 -5.24 -28.81
N SER A 91 13.63 -6.22 -29.06
CA SER A 91 15.09 -6.27 -28.88
C SER A 91 15.68 -6.24 -27.46
N GLU A 92 14.99 -5.76 -26.43
CA GLU A 92 15.52 -5.75 -25.05
C GLU A 92 15.16 -7.00 -24.23
N PHE A 93 14.19 -7.78 -24.67
CA PHE A 93 13.65 -8.92 -23.92
C PHE A 93 13.93 -10.22 -24.65
N GLU A 94 14.50 -11.20 -23.94
CA GLU A 94 14.79 -12.53 -24.49
C GLU A 94 13.52 -13.38 -24.59
N LYS A 95 12.64 -13.31 -23.59
CA LYS A 95 11.46 -14.17 -23.46
C LYS A 95 10.27 -13.43 -22.85
N ALA A 96 9.06 -13.80 -23.29
CA ALA A 96 7.79 -13.44 -22.69
C ALA A 96 7.17 -14.67 -22.02
N ILE A 97 7.12 -14.69 -20.69
CA ILE A 97 6.62 -15.82 -19.91
C ILE A 97 5.17 -15.52 -19.50
N ILE A 98 4.23 -16.41 -19.84
CA ILE A 98 2.79 -16.25 -19.59
C ILE A 98 2.29 -17.45 -18.81
N ASP A 99 1.55 -17.25 -17.71
CA ASP A 99 1.02 -18.33 -16.85
C ASP A 99 -0.44 -18.72 -17.13
N SER A 100 -1.11 -18.00 -18.03
CA SER A 100 -2.45 -18.32 -18.52
C SER A 100 -2.41 -18.91 -19.92
N GLU A 101 -2.86 -20.17 -20.07
CA GLU A 101 -2.94 -20.88 -21.35
C GLU A 101 -3.76 -20.11 -22.39
N LYS A 102 -4.92 -19.56 -21.98
CA LYS A 102 -5.76 -18.72 -22.85
C LYS A 102 -5.06 -17.46 -23.34
N GLN A 103 -4.27 -16.80 -22.49
CA GLN A 103 -3.52 -15.60 -22.89
C GLN A 103 -2.32 -15.96 -23.78
N PHE A 104 -1.63 -17.06 -23.49
CA PHE A 104 -0.55 -17.60 -24.30
C PHE A 104 -1.03 -17.85 -25.74
N GLU A 105 -2.12 -18.59 -25.93
CA GLU A 105 -2.70 -18.85 -27.26
C GLU A 105 -3.05 -17.56 -28.01
N ARG A 106 -3.63 -16.56 -27.31
CA ARG A 106 -4.00 -15.26 -27.90
C ARG A 106 -2.77 -14.49 -28.37
N VAL A 107 -1.72 -14.41 -27.54
CA VAL A 107 -0.47 -13.72 -27.85
C VAL A 107 0.26 -14.41 -29.00
N THR A 108 0.41 -15.74 -28.95
CA THR A 108 1.04 -16.54 -30.01
C THR A 108 0.30 -16.36 -31.34
N SER A 109 -1.04 -16.46 -31.33
CA SER A 109 -1.85 -16.25 -32.53
C SER A 109 -1.70 -14.84 -33.11
N PHE A 110 -1.55 -13.84 -32.25
CA PHE A 110 -1.31 -12.46 -32.69
C PHE A 110 0.06 -12.34 -33.37
N PHE A 111 1.14 -12.78 -32.73
CA PHE A 111 2.48 -12.70 -33.31
C PHE A 111 2.66 -13.54 -34.57
N GLN A 112 2.02 -14.71 -34.68
CA GLN A 112 2.01 -15.48 -35.93
C GLN A 112 1.49 -14.68 -37.14
N ARG A 113 0.61 -13.69 -36.92
CA ARG A 113 0.09 -12.83 -37.99
C ARG A 113 0.93 -11.58 -38.22
N THR A 114 1.43 -10.96 -37.16
CA THR A 114 2.07 -9.64 -37.21
C THR A 114 3.60 -9.69 -37.21
N ALA A 115 4.21 -10.59 -36.43
CA ALA A 115 5.66 -10.72 -36.25
C ALA A 115 6.04 -12.19 -35.94
N PRO A 116 6.05 -13.09 -36.93
CA PRO A 116 6.30 -14.53 -36.72
C PRO A 116 7.62 -14.84 -36.02
N GLU A 117 8.63 -14.00 -36.20
CA GLU A 117 9.96 -14.12 -35.59
C GLU A 117 9.95 -13.97 -34.05
N LEU A 118 8.90 -13.37 -33.48
CA LEU A 118 8.75 -13.18 -32.04
C LEU A 118 8.04 -14.34 -31.34
N VAL A 119 7.44 -15.26 -32.12
CA VAL A 119 6.64 -16.38 -31.59
C VAL A 119 7.49 -17.31 -30.72
N ASP A 120 8.72 -17.60 -31.15
CA ASP A 120 9.65 -18.49 -30.44
C ASP A 120 10.10 -17.92 -29.09
N GLY A 121 9.94 -16.61 -28.88
CA GLY A 121 10.24 -15.94 -27.61
C GLY A 121 9.11 -16.00 -26.57
N VAL A 122 7.94 -16.57 -26.90
CA VAL A 122 6.80 -16.66 -25.97
C VAL A 122 6.74 -18.05 -25.35
N GLU A 123 6.75 -18.14 -24.02
CA GLU A 123 6.72 -19.41 -23.28
C GLU A 123 5.54 -19.48 -22.30
N LEU A 124 4.83 -20.62 -22.31
CA LEU A 124 3.81 -20.93 -21.32
C LEU A 124 4.46 -21.45 -20.03
N TYR A 125 4.27 -20.72 -18.94
CA TYR A 125 4.71 -21.10 -17.62
C TYR A 125 3.84 -22.22 -17.05
N LYS A 126 4.49 -23.33 -16.66
CA LYS A 126 3.84 -24.52 -16.07
C LYS A 126 4.38 -24.87 -14.68
N GLY A 127 4.99 -23.90 -14.00
CA GLY A 127 5.55 -24.12 -12.67
C GLY A 127 4.46 -24.20 -11.59
N ASN A 128 4.76 -24.88 -10.49
CA ASN A 128 3.82 -25.02 -9.36
C ASN A 128 3.72 -23.76 -8.49
N LYS A 129 4.76 -22.91 -8.48
CA LYS A 129 4.73 -21.61 -7.79
C LYS A 129 4.14 -20.56 -8.73
N PRO A 130 3.36 -19.58 -8.25
CA PRO A 130 2.95 -18.42 -9.03
C PRO A 130 4.13 -17.77 -9.78
N LEU A 131 3.85 -17.25 -10.98
CA LEU A 131 4.90 -16.73 -11.87
C LEU A 131 5.68 -15.57 -11.23
N PHE A 132 4.98 -14.63 -10.60
CA PHE A 132 5.59 -13.45 -9.98
C PHE A 132 6.35 -13.82 -8.70
N GLU A 133 5.80 -14.69 -7.86
CA GLU A 133 6.48 -15.22 -6.66
C GLU A 133 7.81 -15.89 -7.04
N LYS A 134 7.85 -16.71 -8.10
CA LYS A 134 9.07 -17.40 -8.55
C LYS A 134 10.21 -16.42 -8.85
N TRP A 135 9.89 -15.25 -9.39
CA TRP A 135 10.85 -14.22 -9.76
C TRP A 135 10.90 -13.04 -8.79
N ARG A 136 10.22 -13.14 -7.64
CA ARG A 136 10.13 -12.10 -6.60
C ARG A 136 9.63 -10.75 -7.13
N ILE A 137 8.76 -10.78 -8.14
CA ILE A 137 8.15 -9.58 -8.72
C ILE A 137 7.10 -9.00 -7.76
N ASP A 138 6.38 -9.86 -7.03
CA ASP A 138 5.39 -9.42 -6.04
C ASP A 138 6.04 -8.53 -4.97
N GLU A 139 7.22 -8.91 -4.47
CA GLU A 139 7.98 -8.11 -3.49
C GLU A 139 8.41 -6.75 -4.07
N GLU A 140 8.82 -6.71 -5.34
CA GLU A 140 9.15 -5.44 -6.01
C GLU A 140 7.91 -4.56 -6.20
N ILE A 141 6.76 -5.13 -6.56
CA ILE A 141 5.50 -4.39 -6.70
C ILE A 141 5.09 -3.79 -5.34
N GLU A 142 5.10 -4.58 -4.27
CA GLU A 142 4.80 -4.08 -2.92
C GLU A 142 5.79 -2.98 -2.50
N SER A 143 7.07 -3.14 -2.86
CA SER A 143 8.10 -2.13 -2.55
C SER A 143 7.82 -0.77 -3.21
N THR A 144 7.06 -0.71 -4.30
CA THR A 144 6.67 0.54 -4.97
C THR A 144 5.71 1.40 -4.15
N LEU A 145 5.07 0.84 -3.12
CA LEU A 145 4.23 1.58 -2.18
C LEU A 145 5.02 2.14 -1.00
N ASN A 146 6.24 1.62 -0.76
CA ASN A 146 7.07 2.08 0.36
C ASN A 146 7.52 3.52 0.13
N ARG A 147 7.45 4.34 1.18
CA ARG A 147 7.97 5.72 1.18
C ARG A 147 9.49 5.76 1.03
N ARG A 148 10.20 4.76 1.58
CA ARG A 148 11.67 4.66 1.58
C ARG A 148 12.15 3.60 0.58
N VAL A 149 13.22 3.90 -0.15
CA VAL A 149 13.90 2.98 -1.08
C VAL A 149 15.39 2.92 -0.74
N ASP A 150 15.90 1.76 -0.33
CA ASP A 150 17.30 1.62 0.04
C ASP A 150 18.22 1.53 -1.19
N LEU A 151 19.40 2.15 -1.10
CA LEU A 151 20.43 2.14 -2.12
C LEU A 151 21.52 1.10 -1.80
N PRO A 152 22.20 0.52 -2.80
CA PRO A 152 23.26 -0.49 -2.59
C PRO A 152 24.40 -0.02 -1.67
N SER A 153 24.75 1.27 -1.69
CA SER A 153 25.77 1.83 -0.81
C SER A 153 25.33 2.09 0.64
N GLY A 154 24.08 1.77 1.00
CA GLY A 154 23.53 1.99 2.35
C GLY A 154 22.91 3.38 2.58
N GLY A 155 22.87 4.22 1.53
CA GLY A 155 21.98 5.37 1.48
C GLY A 155 20.54 4.96 1.19
N TYR A 156 19.62 5.92 1.10
CA TYR A 156 18.23 5.65 0.75
C TYR A 156 17.56 6.89 0.14
N LEU A 157 16.52 6.65 -0.66
CA LEU A 157 15.61 7.67 -1.17
C LEU A 157 14.37 7.73 -0.28
N VAL A 158 13.81 8.92 -0.13
CA VAL A 158 12.48 9.16 0.45
C VAL A 158 11.63 9.82 -0.63
N ILE A 159 10.49 9.21 -0.97
CA ILE A 159 9.59 9.69 -2.01
C ILE A 159 8.32 10.21 -1.36
N ASP A 160 8.12 11.53 -1.43
CA ASP A 160 6.95 12.22 -0.91
C ASP A 160 6.11 12.80 -2.04
N TYR A 161 4.79 12.68 -1.92
CA TYR A 161 3.85 13.21 -2.88
C TYR A 161 3.15 14.41 -2.26
N ALA A 162 3.35 15.58 -2.86
CA ALA A 162 2.55 16.76 -2.57
C ALA A 162 1.42 16.91 -3.60
N GLU A 163 0.55 17.88 -3.41
CA GLU A 163 -0.62 18.12 -4.27
C GLU A 163 -0.24 18.35 -5.74
N ALA A 164 0.80 19.14 -6.00
CA ALA A 164 1.16 19.57 -7.35
C ALA A 164 2.47 18.94 -7.89
N LEU A 165 3.28 18.35 -7.01
CA LEU A 165 4.62 17.86 -7.35
C LEU A 165 5.03 16.68 -6.47
N THR A 166 5.97 15.88 -6.97
CA THR A 166 6.60 14.80 -6.19
C THR A 166 8.00 15.23 -5.77
N VAL A 167 8.33 15.02 -4.51
CA VAL A 167 9.66 15.31 -3.93
C VAL A 167 10.39 13.99 -3.69
N ILE A 168 11.66 13.93 -4.09
CA ILE A 168 12.55 12.81 -3.81
C ILE A 168 13.75 13.34 -3.04
N ASP A 169 13.92 12.89 -1.79
CA ASP A 169 15.04 13.25 -0.93
C ASP A 169 16.07 12.12 -0.87
N VAL A 170 17.37 12.46 -0.91
CA VAL A 170 18.48 11.51 -0.95
C VAL A 170 19.29 11.57 0.35
N ASN A 171 19.36 10.44 1.04
CA ASN A 171 20.09 10.31 2.30
C ASN A 171 21.29 9.35 2.16
N SER A 172 22.41 9.67 2.79
CA SER A 172 23.62 8.82 2.80
C SER A 172 23.56 7.67 3.82
N GLY A 173 22.59 7.68 4.74
CA GLY A 173 22.42 6.64 5.77
C GLY A 173 23.64 6.50 6.68
N SER A 174 23.89 5.29 7.20
CA SER A 174 25.03 5.01 8.08
C SER A 174 26.38 4.91 7.34
N PHE A 175 26.41 5.18 6.03
CA PHE A 175 27.60 5.10 5.21
C PHE A 175 28.47 6.37 5.34
N THR A 176 28.99 6.59 6.55
CA THR A 176 29.92 7.67 6.85
C THR A 176 31.36 7.19 6.66
N GLY A 177 31.82 7.05 5.42
CA GLY A 177 33.24 7.15 5.03
C GLY A 177 34.31 6.39 5.86
N ARG A 178 34.05 5.20 6.40
CA ARG A 178 35.11 4.37 7.05
C ARG A 178 36.05 3.68 6.04
N GLY A 179 36.23 4.26 4.85
CA GLY A 179 37.09 3.73 3.78
C GLY A 179 38.07 4.79 3.26
N LYS A 180 39.08 4.35 2.49
CA LYS A 180 40.15 5.20 1.91
C LYS A 180 39.69 6.33 0.97
N GLY A 181 38.40 6.45 0.67
CA GLY A 181 37.81 7.51 -0.14
C GLY A 181 37.27 8.64 0.72
N GLY A 182 37.50 9.88 0.32
CA GLY A 182 37.03 11.05 1.05
C GLY A 182 35.49 11.13 1.11
N LEU A 183 34.96 11.91 2.07
CA LEU A 183 33.52 12.17 2.23
C LEU A 183 32.86 12.59 0.91
N GLU A 184 33.53 13.43 0.13
CA GLU A 184 33.03 13.96 -1.14
C GLU A 184 32.88 12.89 -2.24
N GLU A 185 33.77 11.89 -2.27
CA GLU A 185 33.67 10.77 -3.21
C GLU A 185 32.49 9.85 -2.84
N THR A 186 32.30 9.64 -1.54
CA THR A 186 31.16 8.88 -1.00
C THR A 186 29.83 9.53 -1.36
N ILE A 187 29.69 10.85 -1.14
CA ILE A 187 28.49 11.62 -1.49
C ILE A 187 28.22 11.51 -2.99
N THR A 188 29.25 11.71 -3.82
CA THR A 188 29.11 11.63 -5.28
C THR A 188 28.63 10.23 -5.72
N LYS A 189 29.13 9.17 -5.08
CA LYS A 189 28.71 7.80 -5.35
C LYS A 189 27.25 7.58 -4.99
N VAL A 190 26.84 7.98 -3.77
CA VAL A 190 25.45 7.88 -3.30
C VAL A 190 24.51 8.65 -4.23
N ASN A 191 24.82 9.89 -4.59
CA ASN A 191 23.98 10.68 -5.49
C ASN A 191 23.90 10.10 -6.92
N THR A 192 24.98 9.45 -7.38
CA THR A 192 24.96 8.78 -8.70
C THR A 192 24.04 7.55 -8.66
N GLU A 193 24.12 6.73 -7.61
CA GLU A 193 23.21 5.59 -7.40
C GLU A 193 21.76 6.06 -7.21
N ALA A 194 21.57 7.13 -6.44
CA ALA A 194 20.29 7.77 -6.22
C ALA A 194 19.66 8.26 -7.53
N ALA A 195 20.44 8.83 -8.44
CA ALA A 195 19.94 9.29 -9.73
C ALA A 195 19.43 8.14 -10.61
N GLU A 196 20.15 7.00 -10.63
CA GLU A 196 19.71 5.81 -11.36
C GLU A 196 18.44 5.20 -10.73
N GLU A 197 18.43 5.08 -9.40
CA GLU A 197 17.30 4.51 -8.66
C GLU A 197 16.07 5.40 -8.70
N ALA A 198 16.21 6.73 -8.60
CA ALA A 198 15.09 7.66 -8.73
C ALA A 198 14.41 7.49 -10.09
N VAL A 199 15.16 7.44 -11.19
CA VAL A 199 14.59 7.21 -12.53
C VAL A 199 13.95 5.82 -12.65
N ARG A 200 14.53 4.79 -12.01
CA ARG A 200 13.91 3.46 -11.93
C ARG A 200 12.55 3.54 -11.22
N GLN A 201 12.48 4.22 -10.08
CA GLN A 201 11.25 4.38 -9.30
C GLN A 201 10.19 5.22 -10.02
N LEU A 202 10.59 6.28 -10.73
CA LEU A 202 9.66 7.06 -11.58
C LEU A 202 8.96 6.16 -12.61
N ARG A 203 9.68 5.19 -13.18
CA ARG A 203 9.12 4.23 -14.15
C ARG A 203 8.25 3.17 -13.47
N LEU A 204 8.70 2.61 -12.35
CA LEU A 204 7.98 1.55 -11.64
C LEU A 204 6.68 2.05 -11.01
N ARG A 205 6.69 3.26 -10.44
CA ARG A 205 5.54 3.89 -9.80
C ARG A 205 4.65 4.68 -10.78
N ASP A 206 5.11 4.84 -12.02
CA ASP A 206 4.58 5.75 -13.05
C ASP A 206 4.32 7.18 -12.53
N ILE A 207 5.30 7.73 -11.80
CA ILE A 207 5.24 9.11 -11.30
C ILE A 207 5.43 10.07 -12.47
N GLY A 208 4.54 11.05 -12.62
CA GLY A 208 4.70 12.13 -13.57
C GLY A 208 4.28 13.48 -13.00
N GLY A 209 4.25 14.50 -13.86
CA GLY A 209 4.08 15.88 -13.46
C GLY A 209 5.42 16.54 -13.13
N ILE A 210 5.40 17.46 -12.17
CA ILE A 210 6.61 18.15 -11.68
C ILE A 210 7.26 17.27 -10.62
N ILE A 211 8.56 17.02 -10.78
CA ILE A 211 9.35 16.22 -9.86
C ILE A 211 10.56 17.05 -9.44
N VAL A 212 10.80 17.10 -8.13
CA VAL A 212 11.94 17.79 -7.51
C VAL A 212 12.77 16.75 -6.78
N ILE A 213 14.07 16.70 -7.07
CA ILE A 213 15.00 15.77 -6.42
C ILE A 213 16.03 16.57 -5.63
N ASP A 214 16.07 16.32 -4.32
CA ASP A 214 17.04 16.90 -3.39
C ASP A 214 18.23 15.94 -3.23
N PHE A 215 19.33 16.25 -3.91
CA PHE A 215 20.57 15.49 -3.78
C PHE A 215 21.42 16.05 -2.65
N ILE A 216 22.18 15.17 -1.99
CA ILE A 216 23.13 15.59 -0.95
C ILE A 216 24.11 16.62 -1.53
N ASP A 217 24.36 17.69 -0.78
CA ASP A 217 25.23 18.78 -1.18
C ASP A 217 26.60 18.31 -1.70
N MET A 218 26.97 18.80 -2.89
CA MET A 218 28.25 18.53 -3.53
C MET A 218 29.00 19.85 -3.77
N ALA A 219 30.20 19.97 -3.20
CA ALA A 219 31.03 21.18 -3.35
C ALA A 219 31.51 21.36 -4.81
N ARG A 220 32.03 20.31 -5.43
CA ARG A 220 32.54 20.37 -6.82
C ARG A 220 31.43 20.34 -7.86
N ALA A 221 31.48 21.31 -8.79
CA ALA A 221 30.61 21.35 -9.97
C ALA A 221 30.71 20.07 -10.82
N SER A 222 31.92 19.52 -10.97
CA SER A 222 32.15 18.29 -11.73
C SER A 222 31.38 17.08 -11.18
N ASN A 223 31.13 17.03 -9.87
CA ASN A 223 30.36 15.96 -9.25
C ASN A 223 28.86 16.13 -9.55
N ARG A 224 28.35 17.36 -9.49
CA ARG A 224 26.97 17.70 -9.90
C ARG A 224 26.72 17.34 -11.37
N ASP A 225 27.64 17.70 -12.25
CA ASP A 225 27.54 17.38 -13.68
C ASP A 225 27.52 15.86 -13.94
N LYS A 226 28.30 15.10 -13.16
CA LYS A 226 28.33 13.64 -13.23
C LYS A 226 26.98 13.03 -12.84
N VAL A 227 26.37 13.51 -11.76
CA VAL A 227 25.04 13.05 -11.31
C VAL A 227 23.97 13.38 -12.35
N LEU A 228 23.93 14.62 -12.84
CA LEU A 228 22.99 15.04 -13.91
C LEU A 228 23.17 14.23 -15.19
N LYS A 229 24.41 13.96 -15.61
CA LYS A 229 24.69 13.15 -16.78
C LYS A 229 24.19 11.72 -16.62
N THR A 230 24.35 11.15 -15.42
CA THR A 230 23.86 9.81 -15.09
C THR A 230 22.33 9.76 -15.13
N MET A 231 21.67 10.74 -14.52
CA MET A 231 20.22 10.88 -14.54
C MET A 231 19.66 11.01 -15.98
N ARG A 232 20.25 11.88 -16.81
CA ARG A 232 19.86 12.04 -18.22
C ARG A 232 20.00 10.74 -19.00
N LYS A 233 21.11 10.01 -18.80
CA LYS A 233 21.33 8.69 -19.43
C LYS A 233 20.28 7.66 -18.98
N ALA A 234 19.89 7.66 -17.71
CA ALA A 234 18.85 6.76 -17.20
C ALA A 234 17.47 7.11 -17.80
N LEU A 235 17.17 8.41 -17.97
CA LEU A 235 15.92 8.88 -18.58
C LEU A 235 15.81 8.57 -20.07
N ASP A 236 16.92 8.40 -20.80
CA ASP A 236 16.89 7.99 -22.21
C ASP A 236 16.21 6.62 -22.42
N ALA A 237 16.25 5.74 -21.40
CA ALA A 237 15.56 4.45 -21.40
C ALA A 237 14.07 4.56 -21.03
N ASP A 238 13.60 5.73 -20.58
CA ASP A 238 12.19 5.95 -20.24
C ASP A 238 11.33 6.15 -21.50
N LYS A 239 10.18 5.49 -21.51
CA LYS A 239 9.19 5.60 -22.58
C LYS A 239 8.32 6.84 -22.45
N SER A 240 8.22 7.45 -21.27
CA SER A 240 7.54 8.72 -21.08
C SER A 240 8.44 9.88 -21.48
N LYS A 241 7.85 10.98 -21.97
CA LYS A 241 8.64 12.19 -22.26
C LYS A 241 9.04 12.84 -20.95
N SER A 242 10.32 13.14 -20.80
CA SER A 242 10.86 13.86 -19.66
C SER A 242 11.67 15.07 -20.10
N TYR A 243 11.66 16.12 -19.30
CA TYR A 243 12.51 17.30 -19.47
C TYR A 243 13.17 17.63 -18.14
N VAL A 244 14.50 17.67 -18.12
CA VAL A 244 15.30 18.05 -16.95
C VAL A 244 15.80 19.47 -17.19
N VAL A 245 15.46 20.40 -16.29
CA VAL A 245 15.80 21.82 -16.44
C VAL A 245 17.29 22.02 -16.15
N GLU A 246 17.69 22.02 -14.88
CA GLU A 246 19.07 22.10 -14.39
C GLU A 246 19.06 22.02 -12.85
N VAL A 247 20.23 22.08 -12.20
CA VAL A 247 20.31 22.20 -10.73
C VAL A 247 19.98 23.63 -10.34
N SER A 248 19.00 23.81 -9.48
CA SER A 248 18.62 25.13 -8.94
C SER A 248 19.75 25.70 -8.07
N PRO A 249 19.75 27.02 -7.79
CA PRO A 249 20.69 27.61 -6.85
C PRO A 249 20.63 27.00 -5.44
N LEU A 250 19.53 26.32 -5.10
CA LEU A 250 19.31 25.63 -3.85
C LEU A 250 19.81 24.17 -3.86
N GLY A 251 20.42 23.71 -4.95
CA GLY A 251 20.92 22.33 -5.07
C GLY A 251 19.89 21.31 -5.57
N LEU A 252 18.65 21.73 -5.82
CA LEU A 252 17.56 20.85 -6.25
C LEU A 252 17.60 20.59 -7.75
N VAL A 253 17.29 19.36 -8.17
CA VAL A 253 17.09 19.04 -9.59
C VAL A 253 15.60 19.06 -9.90
N GLU A 254 15.23 19.94 -10.82
CA GLU A 254 13.85 20.09 -11.28
C GLU A 254 13.65 19.38 -12.62
N MET A 255 12.61 18.56 -12.71
CA MET A 255 12.23 17.90 -13.95
C MET A 255 10.72 17.80 -14.12
N THR A 256 10.30 17.57 -15.35
CA THR A 256 8.92 17.18 -15.67
C THR A 256 8.92 15.83 -16.37
N ARG A 257 7.94 14.99 -16.05
CA ARG A 257 7.69 13.71 -16.72
C ARG A 257 6.23 13.64 -17.13
N GLN A 258 5.95 13.22 -18.35
CA GLN A 258 4.59 13.12 -18.88
C GLN A 258 3.75 12.12 -18.08
N ASN A 259 2.56 12.55 -17.63
CA ASN A 259 1.55 11.65 -17.06
C ASN A 259 0.96 10.77 -18.17
N VAL A 260 1.03 9.45 -17.98
CA VAL A 260 0.48 8.45 -18.91
C VAL A 260 -0.71 7.75 -18.29
N THR A 261 -0.61 7.40 -17.00
CA THR A 261 -1.68 6.80 -16.20
C THR A 261 -1.77 7.51 -14.85
N ASP A 262 -2.70 7.07 -13.99
CA ASP A 262 -2.90 7.62 -12.64
C ASP A 262 -1.76 7.22 -11.67
N GLY A 263 -0.91 6.26 -12.05
CA GLY A 263 0.21 5.80 -11.24
C GLY A 263 -0.13 4.62 -10.33
N VAL A 264 0.90 3.92 -9.86
CA VAL A 264 0.72 2.68 -9.07
C VAL A 264 0.06 2.98 -7.73
N ARG A 265 0.44 4.08 -7.09
CA ARG A 265 -0.14 4.48 -5.79
C ARG A 265 -1.64 4.72 -5.91
N GLU A 266 -2.09 5.48 -6.91
CA GLU A 266 -3.52 5.81 -7.08
C GLU A 266 -4.36 4.57 -7.40
N ILE A 267 -3.80 3.62 -8.15
CA ILE A 267 -4.51 2.39 -8.54
C ILE A 267 -4.59 1.39 -7.37
N LEU A 268 -3.55 1.30 -6.54
CA LEU A 268 -3.44 0.27 -5.49
C LEU A 268 -3.83 0.75 -4.09
N THR A 269 -4.10 2.04 -3.91
CA THR A 269 -4.40 2.60 -2.58
C THR A 269 -5.66 3.46 -2.62
N GLU A 270 -6.30 3.62 -1.46
CA GLU A 270 -7.38 4.57 -1.24
C GLU A 270 -6.90 5.62 -0.22
N LEU A 271 -7.49 6.82 -0.26
CA LEU A 271 -7.18 7.85 0.72
C LEU A 271 -7.56 7.38 2.13
N CYS A 272 -6.70 7.70 3.11
CA CYS A 272 -6.96 7.36 4.50
C CYS A 272 -8.31 7.98 4.93
N PRO A 273 -9.27 7.21 5.45
CA PRO A 273 -10.58 7.74 5.84
C PRO A 273 -10.52 8.67 7.06
N THR A 274 -9.42 8.65 7.80
CA THR A 274 -9.24 9.44 9.03
C THR A 274 -8.55 10.77 8.76
N CYS A 275 -7.41 10.75 8.07
CA CYS A 275 -6.62 11.97 7.83
C CYS A 275 -6.69 12.45 6.37
N HIS A 276 -7.50 11.79 5.52
CA HIS A 276 -7.65 12.13 4.11
C HIS A 276 -6.33 12.24 3.33
N GLY A 277 -5.29 11.54 3.78
CA GLY A 277 -3.96 11.55 3.17
C GLY A 277 -2.93 12.47 3.83
N GLU A 278 -3.29 13.23 4.87
CA GLU A 278 -2.36 14.13 5.57
C GLU A 278 -1.30 13.40 6.41
N GLY A 279 -1.56 12.16 6.81
CA GLY A 279 -0.64 11.35 7.63
C GLY A 279 -0.52 11.80 9.09
N VAL A 280 -1.35 12.75 9.52
CA VAL A 280 -1.45 13.25 10.89
C VAL A 280 -2.91 13.30 11.33
N VAL A 281 -3.15 13.18 12.63
CA VAL A 281 -4.48 13.34 13.26
C VAL A 281 -4.30 14.21 14.51
N LEU A 282 -5.37 14.86 14.98
CA LEU A 282 -5.30 15.64 16.21
C LEU A 282 -4.86 14.78 17.40
N SER A 283 -4.15 15.40 18.35
CA SER A 283 -3.79 14.74 19.60
C SER A 283 -5.02 14.56 20.49
N ALA A 284 -4.99 13.56 21.38
CA ALA A 284 -6.11 13.29 22.28
C ALA A 284 -6.45 14.50 23.18
N GLU A 285 -5.43 15.24 23.60
CA GLU A 285 -5.56 16.46 24.39
C GLU A 285 -6.24 17.57 23.60
N THR A 286 -5.88 17.73 22.31
CA THR A 286 -6.51 18.74 21.45
C THR A 286 -7.99 18.42 21.23
N VAL A 287 -8.31 17.15 20.95
CA VAL A 287 -9.70 16.70 20.80
C VAL A 287 -10.48 16.84 22.11
N ALA A 288 -9.85 16.57 23.26
CA ALA A 288 -10.48 16.78 24.57
C ALA A 288 -10.83 18.26 24.81
N LEU A 289 -9.92 19.19 24.52
CA LEU A 289 -10.18 20.63 24.64
C LEU A 289 -11.35 21.09 23.76
N ASP A 290 -11.45 20.60 22.53
CA ASP A 290 -12.60 20.84 21.66
C ASP A 290 -13.87 20.16 22.17
N GLY A 291 -13.72 18.96 22.73
CA GLY A 291 -14.79 18.23 23.42
C GLY A 291 -15.40 19.04 24.55
N LEU A 292 -14.60 19.65 25.42
CA LEU A 292 -15.08 20.50 26.53
C LEU A 292 -15.90 21.70 26.05
N ARG A 293 -15.52 22.32 24.92
CA ARG A 293 -16.31 23.39 24.29
C ARG A 293 -17.66 22.87 23.83
N LYS A 294 -17.69 21.71 23.16
CA LYS A 294 -18.93 21.03 22.75
C LYS A 294 -19.79 20.63 23.95
N LEU A 295 -19.20 20.19 25.06
CA LEU A 295 -19.96 19.85 26.27
C LEU A 295 -20.68 21.08 26.84
N ARG A 296 -20.04 22.26 26.84
CA ARG A 296 -20.69 23.52 27.24
C ARG A 296 -21.86 23.86 26.32
N GLU A 297 -21.73 23.67 25.01
CA GLU A 297 -22.81 23.89 24.03
C GLU A 297 -23.96 22.90 24.25
N ILE A 298 -23.67 21.60 24.39
CA ILE A 298 -24.66 20.56 24.70
C ILE A 298 -25.37 20.89 26.03
N ALA A 299 -24.64 21.35 27.03
CA ALA A 299 -25.21 21.79 28.28
C ALA A 299 -26.16 22.99 28.09
N ALA A 300 -25.77 24.01 27.33
CA ALA A 300 -26.60 25.17 27.09
C ALA A 300 -27.90 24.82 26.34
N ASP A 301 -27.83 23.95 25.34
CA ASP A 301 -28.95 23.60 24.45
C ASP A 301 -29.99 22.67 25.10
N ASN A 302 -29.67 22.04 26.23
CA ASN A 302 -30.46 20.96 26.83
C ASN A 302 -30.81 21.23 28.30
N ALA A 303 -31.31 22.42 28.64
CA ALA A 303 -31.45 22.88 30.03
C ALA A 303 -32.25 21.95 30.96
N ASP A 304 -33.15 21.12 30.43
CA ASP A 304 -34.01 20.17 31.16
C ASP A 304 -33.35 18.80 31.41
N VAL A 305 -32.13 18.59 30.92
CA VAL A 305 -31.41 17.32 31.02
C VAL A 305 -30.30 17.38 32.06
N GLU A 306 -30.23 16.35 32.91
CA GLU A 306 -29.28 16.26 34.03
C GLU A 306 -27.96 15.57 33.65
N ALA A 307 -27.99 14.59 32.74
CA ALA A 307 -26.81 13.82 32.38
C ALA A 307 -26.76 13.43 30.90
N PHE A 308 -25.54 13.24 30.39
CA PHE A 308 -25.24 12.90 29.01
C PHE A 308 -24.24 11.75 28.93
N LEU A 309 -24.46 10.85 27.98
CA LEU A 309 -23.53 9.78 27.62
C LEU A 309 -22.94 10.08 26.25
N LEU A 310 -21.62 10.21 26.19
CA LEU A 310 -20.89 10.49 24.96
C LEU A 310 -20.00 9.32 24.57
N ARG A 311 -19.95 9.03 23.28
CA ARG A 311 -19.02 8.07 22.69
C ARG A 311 -17.77 8.80 22.22
N VAL A 312 -16.63 8.43 22.80
CA VAL A 312 -15.32 9.01 22.50
C VAL A 312 -14.24 7.95 22.45
N ASN A 313 -13.10 8.24 21.82
CA ASN A 313 -11.94 7.35 21.92
C ASN A 313 -11.42 7.28 23.37
N PRO A 314 -10.96 6.12 23.87
CA PRO A 314 -10.50 5.98 25.26
C PRO A 314 -9.36 6.94 25.66
N LYS A 315 -8.47 7.31 24.74
CA LYS A 315 -7.42 8.30 25.02
C LYS A 315 -7.99 9.71 25.24
N VAL A 316 -9.05 10.05 24.50
CA VAL A 316 -9.76 11.33 24.66
C VAL A 316 -10.58 11.32 25.94
N ALA A 317 -11.27 10.23 26.26
CA ALA A 317 -11.94 10.05 27.55
C ALA A 317 -10.97 10.27 28.72
N GLN A 318 -9.80 9.64 28.67
CA GLN A 318 -8.76 9.81 29.69
C GLN A 318 -8.35 11.28 29.83
N ALA A 319 -8.08 11.96 28.71
CA ALA A 319 -7.71 13.38 28.70
C ALA A 319 -8.85 14.30 29.19
N LEU A 320 -10.13 13.95 28.95
CA LEU A 320 -11.29 14.67 29.45
C LEU A 320 -11.54 14.46 30.94
N THR A 321 -11.14 13.31 31.50
CA THR A 321 -11.34 12.98 32.91
C THR A 321 -10.15 13.35 33.80
N ASP A 322 -9.07 13.85 33.21
CA ASP A 322 -7.90 14.30 33.96
C ASP A 322 -8.28 15.47 34.89
N GLU A 323 -7.60 15.58 36.04
CA GLU A 323 -7.97 16.54 37.10
C GLU A 323 -7.92 18.00 36.59
N ASP A 324 -6.93 18.31 35.75
CA ASP A 324 -6.71 19.64 35.18
C ASP A 324 -7.41 19.86 33.82
N SER A 325 -8.27 18.93 33.38
CA SER A 325 -8.97 19.04 32.09
C SER A 325 -9.97 20.22 32.06
N GLY A 326 -10.54 20.60 33.20
CA GLY A 326 -11.64 21.56 33.29
C GLY A 326 -13.03 20.95 33.10
N LEU A 327 -13.16 19.62 33.00
CA LEU A 327 -14.47 18.95 32.97
C LEU A 327 -15.25 19.18 34.27
N ALA A 328 -14.58 19.10 35.41
CA ALA A 328 -15.21 19.29 36.72
C ALA A 328 -15.80 20.71 36.87
N GLU A 329 -15.09 21.72 36.37
CA GLU A 329 -15.59 23.11 36.33
C GLU A 329 -16.85 23.22 35.50
N ILE A 330 -16.90 22.56 34.33
CA ILE A 330 -18.10 22.55 33.47
C ILE A 330 -19.27 21.83 34.16
N GLU A 331 -19.03 20.69 34.79
CA GLU A 331 -20.07 19.97 35.53
C GLU A 331 -20.63 20.83 36.68
N GLU A 332 -19.78 21.57 37.39
CA GLU A 332 -20.18 22.49 38.46
C GLU A 332 -20.94 23.71 37.96
N GLU A 333 -20.44 24.37 36.90
CA GLU A 333 -21.06 25.56 36.29
C GLU A 333 -22.44 25.24 35.70
N THR A 334 -22.59 24.08 35.06
CA THR A 334 -23.80 23.71 34.32
C THR A 334 -24.78 22.87 35.15
N GLY A 335 -24.33 22.30 36.27
CA GLY A 335 -25.11 21.37 37.09
C GLY A 335 -25.36 20.01 36.43
N LYS A 336 -24.64 19.69 35.35
CA LYS A 336 -24.84 18.50 34.50
C LYS A 336 -23.72 17.50 34.67
N ARG A 337 -23.99 16.24 34.36
CA ARG A 337 -23.01 15.15 34.42
C ARG A 337 -22.70 14.60 33.05
N PHE A 338 -21.41 14.38 32.79
CA PHE A 338 -20.94 13.82 31.54
C PHE A 338 -20.30 12.45 31.79
N HIS A 339 -20.74 11.48 31.01
CA HIS A 339 -20.25 10.12 31.00
C HIS A 339 -19.70 9.80 29.63
N PHE A 340 -18.65 8.98 29.60
CA PHE A 340 -17.95 8.63 28.37
C PHE A 340 -17.94 7.11 28.19
N GLU A 341 -18.33 6.64 27.02
CA GLU A 341 -18.17 5.26 26.56
C GLU A 341 -17.29 5.22 25.30
N GLY A 342 -16.72 4.06 24.99
CA GLY A 342 -15.98 3.87 23.76
C GLY A 342 -15.05 2.66 23.80
N GLY A 343 -14.31 2.46 22.72
CA GLY A 343 -13.31 1.41 22.61
C GLY A 343 -12.17 1.83 21.68
N ASP A 344 -11.05 1.10 21.73
CA ASP A 344 -9.81 1.46 21.03
C ASP A 344 -9.95 1.54 19.50
N ALA A 345 -10.98 0.91 18.93
CA ALA A 345 -11.26 0.92 17.50
C ALA A 345 -11.89 2.25 17.01
N LEU A 346 -12.34 3.13 17.90
CA LEU A 346 -12.90 4.43 17.52
C LEU A 346 -11.81 5.37 17.02
N ALA A 347 -12.10 6.15 15.98
CA ALA A 347 -11.22 7.23 15.55
C ALA A 347 -10.99 8.22 16.70
N ILE A 348 -9.77 8.76 16.84
CA ILE A 348 -9.44 9.70 17.92
C ILE A 348 -10.41 10.88 17.97
N GLU A 349 -10.88 11.34 16.82
CA GLU A 349 -11.78 12.50 16.71
C GLU A 349 -13.26 12.18 16.97
N THR A 350 -13.59 10.92 17.27
CA THR A 350 -14.97 10.51 17.56
C THR A 350 -15.46 11.24 18.81
N PHE A 351 -16.55 11.99 18.66
CA PHE A 351 -17.22 12.69 19.75
C PHE A 351 -18.72 12.77 19.45
N GLU A 352 -19.46 11.77 19.90
CA GLU A 352 -20.88 11.59 19.57
C GLU A 352 -21.73 11.56 20.84
N LEU A 353 -22.85 12.30 20.86
CA LEU A 353 -23.82 12.17 21.93
C LEU A 353 -24.66 10.91 21.70
N VAL A 354 -24.56 9.94 22.61
CA VAL A 354 -25.25 8.65 22.52
C VAL A 354 -26.61 8.70 23.18
N ASP A 355 -26.68 9.29 24.38
CA ASP A 355 -27.90 9.37 25.16
C ASP A 355 -27.91 10.56 26.12
N ARG A 356 -29.11 10.95 26.57
CA ARG A 356 -29.32 12.09 27.46
C ARG A 356 -30.56 11.86 28.32
N GLY A 357 -30.51 12.18 29.60
CA GLY A 357 -31.64 11.93 30.49
C GLY A 357 -31.41 12.34 31.95
N THR A 358 -32.13 11.66 32.85
CA THR A 358 -31.89 11.79 34.29
C THR A 358 -30.54 11.17 34.66
N ARG A 359 -29.97 11.65 35.76
CA ARG A 359 -28.66 11.19 36.21
C ARG A 359 -28.58 9.68 36.43
N GLU A 360 -29.59 9.11 37.08
CA GLU A 360 -29.65 7.68 37.41
C GLU A 360 -29.66 6.80 36.15
N LEU A 361 -30.44 7.18 35.13
CA LEU A 361 -30.60 6.40 33.91
C LEU A 361 -29.31 6.39 33.07
N ILE A 362 -28.62 7.54 33.02
CA ILE A 362 -27.36 7.66 32.29
C ILE A 362 -26.22 6.97 33.04
N GLU A 363 -26.16 7.11 34.36
CA GLU A 363 -25.17 6.40 35.18
C GLU A 363 -25.30 4.88 34.99
N GLU A 364 -26.51 4.31 35.06
CA GLU A 364 -26.73 2.87 34.83
C GLU A 364 -26.32 2.43 33.42
N ARG A 365 -26.58 3.28 32.40
CA ARG A 365 -26.25 2.97 31.00
C ARG A 365 -24.77 3.13 30.69
N ALA A 366 -24.07 4.03 31.38
CA ALA A 366 -22.66 4.29 31.19
C ALA A 366 -21.77 3.20 31.79
N LEU A 367 -22.31 2.35 32.69
CA LEU A 367 -21.56 1.25 33.25
C LEU A 367 -21.28 0.20 32.15
N PRO A 368 -20.00 -0.12 31.89
CA PRO A 368 -19.64 -1.07 30.84
C PRO A 368 -20.06 -2.51 31.18
N PHE A 369 -20.33 -2.78 32.46
CA PHE A 369 -20.72 -4.09 32.95
C PHE A 369 -21.89 -4.00 33.93
N LYS A 370 -22.68 -5.07 34.02
CA LYS A 370 -23.70 -5.23 35.05
C LYS A 370 -23.22 -6.15 36.17
N VAL A 371 -23.69 -5.89 37.39
CA VAL A 371 -23.47 -6.82 38.51
C VAL A 371 -24.03 -8.20 38.16
N GLY A 372 -23.21 -9.24 38.30
CA GLY A 372 -23.51 -10.62 37.93
C GLY A 372 -23.10 -11.01 36.51
N GLU A 373 -22.64 -10.07 35.68
CA GLU A 373 -22.15 -10.35 34.34
C GLU A 373 -20.84 -11.15 34.36
N GLU A 374 -20.70 -12.12 33.45
CA GLU A 374 -19.50 -12.93 33.31
C GLU A 374 -18.69 -12.43 32.12
N VAL A 375 -17.48 -11.93 32.39
CA VAL A 375 -16.64 -11.24 31.41
C VAL A 375 -15.31 -11.96 31.30
N LEU A 376 -14.81 -12.13 30.07
CA LEU A 376 -13.48 -12.66 29.85
C LEU A 376 -12.46 -11.51 29.89
N VAL A 377 -11.71 -11.42 30.99
CA VAL A 377 -10.68 -10.39 31.19
C VAL A 377 -9.29 -10.99 30.96
N LYS A 378 -8.35 -10.17 30.46
CA LYS A 378 -6.92 -10.47 30.56
C LYS A 378 -6.40 -9.81 31.82
N ILE A 379 -5.74 -10.58 32.68
CA ILE A 379 -5.12 -10.02 33.89
C ILE A 379 -3.82 -9.33 33.48
N ASP A 380 -3.71 -8.01 33.72
CA ASP A 380 -2.60 -7.21 33.23
C ASP A 380 -1.49 -7.07 34.26
N GLU A 381 -1.84 -6.71 35.50
CA GLU A 381 -0.86 -6.45 36.55
C GLU A 381 -1.40 -6.87 37.94
N PRO A 382 -0.52 -7.23 38.89
CA PRO A 382 -0.95 -7.49 40.27
C PRO A 382 -1.45 -6.21 40.94
N HIS A 383 -2.41 -6.33 41.85
CA HIS A 383 -2.95 -5.20 42.56
C HIS A 383 -1.90 -4.58 43.50
N MET A 384 -1.81 -3.24 43.55
CA MET A 384 -0.73 -2.53 44.23
C MET A 384 -0.66 -2.81 45.75
N TYR A 385 -1.81 -3.09 46.37
CA TYR A 385 -1.92 -3.25 47.83
C TYR A 385 -2.19 -4.68 48.29
N ASN A 386 -2.60 -5.58 47.39
CA ASN A 386 -2.91 -6.97 47.74
C ASN A 386 -2.29 -7.90 46.71
N ALA A 387 -1.33 -8.72 47.14
CA ALA A 387 -0.58 -9.61 46.26
C ALA A 387 -1.44 -10.73 45.66
N ASP A 388 -2.56 -11.06 46.30
CA ASP A 388 -3.49 -12.09 45.82
C ASP A 388 -4.48 -11.56 44.77
N ASP A 389 -4.64 -10.25 44.65
CA ASP A 389 -5.55 -9.61 43.70
C ASP A 389 -4.80 -9.10 42.46
N ALA A 390 -5.53 -8.87 41.37
CA ALA A 390 -4.96 -8.32 40.15
C ALA A 390 -5.88 -7.32 39.48
N VAL A 391 -5.31 -6.51 38.60
CA VAL A 391 -6.01 -5.53 37.79
C VAL A 391 -6.04 -6.01 36.35
N ALA A 392 -7.23 -5.95 35.76
CA ALA A 392 -7.46 -6.10 34.33
C ALA A 392 -8.01 -4.78 33.77
N ARG A 393 -7.69 -4.48 32.50
CA ARG A 393 -8.23 -3.32 31.81
C ARG A 393 -9.02 -3.74 30.56
N ILE A 394 -10.27 -3.33 30.47
CA ILE A 394 -11.11 -3.47 29.26
C ILE A 394 -11.50 -2.08 28.80
N ASP A 395 -11.11 -1.69 27.58
CA ASP A 395 -11.45 -0.39 26.98
C ASP A 395 -11.22 0.81 27.94
N SER A 396 -10.08 0.79 28.64
CA SER A 396 -9.67 1.75 29.68
C SER A 396 -10.42 1.72 31.01
N TYR A 397 -11.39 0.82 31.18
CA TYR A 397 -12.09 0.59 32.44
C TYR A 397 -11.35 -0.44 33.32
N ILE A 398 -11.15 -0.09 34.59
CA ILE A 398 -10.39 -0.90 35.56
C ILE A 398 -11.31 -1.98 36.14
N VAL A 399 -10.88 -3.23 36.06
CA VAL A 399 -11.54 -4.37 36.73
C VAL A 399 -10.56 -4.96 37.73
N SER A 400 -10.82 -4.73 39.02
CA SER A 400 -10.09 -5.33 40.13
C SER A 400 -10.61 -6.74 40.36
N VAL A 401 -9.76 -7.74 40.11
CA VAL A 401 -10.08 -9.16 40.17
C VAL A 401 -9.55 -9.75 41.47
N THR A 402 -10.46 -10.09 42.37
CA THR A 402 -10.14 -10.74 43.63
C THR A 402 -9.60 -12.15 43.39
N GLY A 403 -8.42 -12.47 43.94
CA GLY A 403 -7.73 -13.74 43.73
C GLY A 403 -7.05 -13.87 42.35
N GLY A 404 -6.99 -12.79 41.56
CA GLY A 404 -6.41 -12.77 40.21
C GLY A 404 -4.88 -12.74 40.16
N GLY A 405 -4.20 -12.48 41.27
CA GLY A 405 -2.74 -12.30 41.36
C GLY A 405 -1.91 -13.43 40.73
N PRO A 406 -2.25 -14.72 40.94
CA PRO A 406 -1.52 -15.83 40.32
C PRO A 406 -1.66 -15.95 38.80
N PHE A 407 -2.61 -15.24 38.18
CA PHE A 407 -2.99 -15.41 36.76
C PHE A 407 -2.60 -14.22 35.87
N VAL A 408 -1.66 -13.38 36.32
CA VAL A 408 -1.16 -12.25 35.54
C VAL A 408 -0.63 -12.72 34.18
N GLY A 409 -1.15 -12.11 33.10
CA GLY A 409 -0.86 -12.46 31.71
C GLY A 409 -1.84 -13.46 31.07
N GLU A 410 -2.67 -14.15 31.87
CA GLU A 410 -3.68 -15.09 31.39
C GLU A 410 -5.05 -14.43 31.15
N ARG A 411 -5.90 -15.08 30.35
CA ARG A 411 -7.31 -14.72 30.20
C ARG A 411 -8.16 -15.59 31.13
N LYS A 412 -8.96 -14.97 31.98
CA LYS A 412 -9.86 -15.67 32.91
C LYS A 412 -11.28 -15.12 32.80
N LEU A 413 -12.24 -16.00 33.00
CA LEU A 413 -13.64 -15.61 33.14
C LEU A 413 -13.83 -15.11 34.57
N VAL A 414 -14.32 -13.87 34.71
CA VAL A 414 -14.60 -13.25 36.00
C VAL A 414 -16.07 -12.87 36.07
N ARG A 415 -16.65 -12.96 37.27
CA ARG A 415 -17.99 -12.45 37.54
C ARG A 415 -17.87 -11.08 38.18
N ILE A 416 -18.54 -10.09 37.62
CA ILE A 416 -18.61 -8.74 38.17
C ILE A 416 -19.48 -8.75 39.42
N GLU A 417 -18.94 -8.32 40.56
CA GLU A 417 -19.64 -8.28 41.85
C GLU A 417 -20.10 -6.87 42.23
N ASP A 418 -19.30 -5.86 41.90
CA ASP A 418 -19.61 -4.44 42.13
C ASP A 418 -19.12 -3.61 40.94
N VAL A 419 -19.84 -2.56 40.57
CA VAL A 419 -19.47 -1.66 39.48
C VAL A 419 -19.66 -0.22 39.94
N ARG A 420 -18.58 0.55 39.87
CA ARG A 420 -18.53 1.97 40.27
C ARG A 420 -18.34 2.86 39.03
N ARG A 421 -18.04 4.14 39.21
CA ARG A 421 -17.84 5.06 38.07
C ARG A 421 -16.55 4.76 37.29
N SER A 422 -15.49 4.32 37.98
CA SER A 422 -14.14 4.20 37.42
C SER A 422 -13.51 2.81 37.60
N GLU A 423 -14.18 1.91 38.33
CA GLU A 423 -13.68 0.57 38.62
C GLU A 423 -14.83 -0.42 38.79
N ALA A 424 -14.61 -1.68 38.45
CA ALA A 424 -15.45 -2.80 38.86
C ALA A 424 -14.64 -3.76 39.73
N VAL A 425 -15.30 -4.38 40.70
CA VAL A 425 -14.75 -5.49 41.48
C VAL A 425 -15.34 -6.78 40.92
N ALA A 426 -14.48 -7.76 40.66
CA ALA A 426 -14.85 -9.02 40.07
C ALA A 426 -14.19 -10.20 40.80
N SER A 427 -14.87 -11.33 40.86
CA SER A 427 -14.33 -12.57 41.41
C SER A 427 -14.06 -13.59 40.30
N LEU A 428 -13.02 -14.40 40.47
CA LEU A 428 -12.71 -15.48 39.54
C LEU A 428 -13.83 -16.53 39.54
N LEU A 429 -14.35 -16.86 38.36
CA LEU A 429 -15.24 -18.00 38.21
C LEU A 429 -14.42 -19.29 38.20
N GLY A 430 -14.62 -20.11 39.22
CA GLY A 430 -13.93 -21.38 39.38
C GLY A 430 -14.13 -22.33 38.20
N GLY A 431 -13.05 -22.54 37.43
CA GLY A 431 -12.69 -23.80 36.80
C GLY A 431 -13.62 -24.38 35.73
N ALA A 432 -13.54 -23.87 34.51
CA ALA A 432 -13.65 -24.68 33.30
C ALA A 432 -12.86 -24.02 32.16
N ASP A 433 -11.58 -24.34 32.04
CA ASP A 433 -10.85 -24.18 30.79
C ASP A 433 -11.57 -25.01 29.70
N PRO A 434 -11.95 -24.45 28.54
CA PRO A 434 -12.41 -25.25 27.41
C PRO A 434 -11.28 -26.02 26.72
N THR A 435 -10.05 -25.99 27.24
CA THR A 435 -8.87 -26.49 26.55
C THR A 435 -7.95 -27.33 27.44
N SER A 436 -8.41 -28.51 27.89
CA SER A 436 -7.47 -29.61 28.21
C SER A 436 -8.16 -30.97 28.26
N GLY A 437 -8.11 -31.68 27.13
CA GLY A 437 -8.43 -33.11 27.05
C GLY A 437 -7.18 -33.97 27.30
N ASN A 438 -7.11 -34.55 28.50
CA ASN A 438 -6.44 -35.77 28.97
C ASN A 438 -5.31 -36.46 28.17
N GLY A 439 -4.25 -36.80 28.92
CA GLY A 439 -3.38 -37.95 28.64
C GLY A 439 -2.19 -38.10 29.59
N SER A 440 -2.41 -38.73 30.75
CA SER A 440 -1.49 -39.53 31.62
C SER A 440 -0.02 -39.68 31.15
N GLY A 441 1.05 -39.49 31.94
CA GLY A 441 1.29 -39.92 33.33
C GLY A 441 2.32 -41.07 33.34
N ALA A 442 3.59 -40.81 33.71
CA ALA A 442 4.56 -41.79 34.23
C ALA A 442 5.88 -41.12 34.70
N GLU A 443 6.07 -41.14 36.02
CA GLU A 443 7.26 -41.37 36.87
C GLU A 443 8.67 -40.79 36.60
N GLU A 444 9.21 -40.35 37.75
CA GLU A 444 10.54 -39.92 38.21
C GLU A 444 11.81 -40.54 37.59
N ASN A 445 12.81 -39.71 37.31
CA ASN A 445 14.05 -39.62 38.12
C ASN A 445 15.00 -38.53 37.60
N GLY A 446 15.67 -37.85 38.52
CA GLY A 446 16.57 -36.74 38.23
C GLY A 446 17.99 -37.16 37.80
N SER A 447 18.65 -36.28 37.05
CA SER A 447 20.08 -35.98 37.20
C SER A 447 20.49 -34.80 36.29
N GLN A 448 21.46 -34.06 36.79
CA GLN A 448 22.08 -32.85 36.25
C GLN A 448 22.79 -32.96 34.89
N LEU A 449 22.80 -31.79 34.21
CA LEU A 449 23.86 -31.17 33.39
C LEU A 449 24.16 -31.61 31.94
N ASP A 450 24.45 -30.54 31.18
CA ASP A 450 25.28 -30.37 29.97
C ASP A 450 24.74 -30.57 28.55
N SER A 451 24.64 -29.40 27.88
CA SER A 451 25.16 -28.97 26.57
C SER A 451 25.12 -29.86 25.30
N ASP A 452 24.94 -29.11 24.20
CA ASP A 452 25.36 -29.35 22.82
C ASP A 452 24.49 -30.21 21.87
N ALA A 453 23.81 -29.46 21.01
CA ALA A 453 23.95 -29.46 19.56
C ALA A 453 23.40 -30.62 18.68
N ALA A 454 22.95 -30.17 17.50
CA ALA A 454 22.86 -30.85 16.22
C ALA A 454 21.55 -31.60 15.86
N SER A 455 20.80 -30.91 15.00
CA SER A 455 20.28 -31.36 13.70
C SER A 455 19.85 -32.83 13.53
N ARG A 456 18.58 -33.03 13.11
CA ARG A 456 18.19 -33.85 11.94
C ARG A 456 16.66 -33.91 11.84
N ARG A 457 16.07 -33.18 10.89
CA ARG A 457 14.72 -33.46 10.37
C ARG A 457 14.83 -34.22 9.05
N ARG A 458 14.40 -35.49 9.04
CA ARG A 458 13.97 -36.26 7.85
C ARG A 458 12.51 -36.65 8.13
N SER A 459 11.54 -36.12 7.39
CA SER A 459 11.03 -36.55 6.08
C SER A 459 10.03 -37.72 6.14
N ARG A 460 8.89 -37.50 5.46
CA ARG A 460 7.89 -38.47 4.93
C ARG A 460 6.92 -39.05 5.97
N GLY A 461 5.61 -39.12 5.73
CA GLY A 461 4.80 -38.70 4.59
C GLY A 461 3.41 -39.36 4.61
N ARG A 462 2.49 -38.70 3.88
CA ARG A 462 1.42 -39.25 3.01
C ARG A 462 0.19 -40.00 3.59
N ARG A 463 -0.92 -39.66 2.91
CA ARG A 463 -2.28 -40.25 2.80
C ARG A 463 -3.27 -39.76 3.86
N GLY A 464 -4.44 -39.21 3.54
CA GLY A 464 -5.16 -39.08 2.27
C GLY A 464 -6.61 -39.53 2.47
N GLY A 465 -7.59 -38.73 2.03
CA GLY A 465 -8.94 -39.22 1.72
C GLY A 465 -10.11 -38.33 2.13
N ARG A 466 -10.72 -37.70 1.10
CA ARG A 466 -12.17 -37.52 0.81
C ARG A 466 -13.07 -37.05 1.97
N GLY A 467 -13.88 -36.01 1.87
CA GLY A 467 -14.49 -35.31 0.72
C GLY A 467 -15.93 -34.97 1.11
N ARG A 468 -16.42 -33.77 0.78
CA ARG A 468 -17.87 -33.52 0.76
C ARG A 468 -18.23 -32.36 -0.15
N SER A 469 -19.11 -32.71 -1.08
CA SER A 469 -19.82 -31.91 -2.07
C SER A 469 -20.89 -31.02 -1.46
N ARG A 470 -21.09 -29.83 -2.03
CA ARG A 470 -22.36 -29.08 -2.11
C ARG A 470 -22.14 -27.92 -3.09
N ALA A 471 -23.09 -27.42 -3.85
CA ALA A 471 -24.27 -27.94 -4.53
C ALA A 471 -24.63 -26.79 -5.50
N LYS A 472 -24.95 -27.13 -6.75
CA LYS A 472 -25.47 -26.18 -7.73
C LYS A 472 -26.83 -25.65 -7.29
N GLN A 473 -27.04 -24.34 -7.40
CA GLN A 473 -28.36 -23.77 -7.69
C GLN A 473 -28.19 -22.84 -8.89
N GLY A 474 -28.92 -23.18 -9.94
CA GLY A 474 -29.28 -22.28 -11.01
C GLY A 474 -30.78 -22.44 -11.25
N THR A 475 -31.39 -21.37 -11.76
CA THR A 475 -32.77 -21.12 -12.25
C THR A 475 -33.28 -19.85 -11.57
N THR A 476 -33.87 -18.83 -12.21
CA THR A 476 -34.41 -18.62 -13.56
C THR A 476 -34.84 -17.14 -13.62
N ASP A 477 -34.81 -16.58 -14.83
CA ASP A 477 -35.75 -15.60 -15.41
C ASP A 477 -36.40 -14.52 -14.52
N GLU A 478 -36.03 -13.26 -14.75
CA GLU A 478 -36.88 -12.20 -15.34
C GLU A 478 -36.03 -11.11 -16.00
#